data_AF-A0AAJ6E6E5-F1
#
_entry.id   AF-A0AAJ6E6E5-F1
#
_cell.length_a   1.000
_cell.length_b   1.000
_cell.length_c   1.000
_cell.angle_alpha   90.00
_cell.angle_beta   90.00
_cell.angle_gamma   90.00
#
_symmetry.space_group_name_H-M   'P 1'
#
loop_
_entity.id
_entity.type
_entity.pdbx_description
1 polymer ?
#
loop_
_entity_poly.entity_id
_entity_poly.type
_entity_poly.pdbx_seq_one_letter_code
_entity_poly.pdbx_strand_id
1 'polypeptide(L)'
;MLGLSGLASGTPARAEPDREECELAVKEASALAAALPADNLSRYFAERDLHQAMVEAGNGEFDDCLEMAARAVEETRERRHELPPGEKLKVLRADE
;
A
#
# COMPACT_ATOMS: atom_id res chain seq x y z
N MET A 1 -42.47 2.06 -32.02
CA MET A 1 -41.87 0.87 -31.38
C MET A 1 -40.85 0.27 -32.32
N LEU A 2 -39.76 -0.29 -31.75
CA LEU A 2 -38.54 -0.86 -32.38
C LEU A 2 -37.54 0.25 -32.80
N GLY A 3 -36.40 0.51 -32.12
CA GLY A 3 -35.63 -0.26 -31.15
C GLY A 3 -34.49 -1.00 -31.85
N LEU A 4 -33.27 -0.45 -31.83
CA LEU A 4 -31.99 -1.13 -32.09
C LEU A 4 -30.89 -0.32 -31.38
N SER A 5 -30.39 -0.82 -30.25
CA SER A 5 -29.17 -1.64 -30.14
C SER A 5 -27.94 -0.77 -29.87
N GLY A 6 -27.80 -0.37 -28.60
CA GLY A 6 -26.53 0.10 -28.06
C GLY A 6 -25.62 -1.10 -27.86
N LEU A 7 -24.52 -1.16 -28.61
CA LEU A 7 -23.41 -2.06 -28.35
C LEU A 7 -22.78 -1.65 -27.02
N ALA A 8 -23.07 -2.40 -25.97
CA ALA A 8 -22.26 -2.38 -24.76
C ALA A 8 -20.91 -3.03 -25.13
N SER A 9 -19.92 -2.19 -25.42
CA SER A 9 -18.52 -2.61 -25.44
C SER A 9 -18.13 -3.00 -24.03
N GLY A 10 -18.33 -4.26 -23.67
CA GLY A 10 -17.80 -4.83 -22.44
C GLY A 10 -16.28 -4.89 -22.55
N THR A 11 -15.59 -3.91 -21.98
CA THR A 11 -14.20 -4.12 -21.57
C THR A 11 -14.20 -5.36 -20.68
N PRO A 12 -13.35 -6.38 -20.94
CA PRO A 12 -13.27 -7.52 -20.02
C PRO A 12 -12.98 -6.95 -18.63
N ALA A 13 -13.82 -7.31 -17.65
CA ALA A 13 -13.55 -6.97 -16.26
C ALA A 13 -12.16 -7.51 -15.94
N ARG A 14 -11.27 -6.64 -15.44
CA ARG A 14 -9.98 -7.08 -14.95
C ARG A 14 -10.25 -8.14 -13.88
N ALA A 15 -9.51 -9.24 -13.92
CA ALA A 15 -9.60 -10.24 -12.86
C ALA A 15 -9.29 -9.56 -11.52
N GLU A 16 -10.04 -9.94 -10.48
CA GLU A 16 -9.74 -9.48 -9.12
C GLU A 16 -8.30 -9.88 -8.75
N PRO A 17 -7.55 -9.00 -8.07
CA PRO A 17 -6.23 -9.33 -7.58
C PRO A 17 -6.22 -10.60 -6.75
N ASP A 18 -5.14 -11.36 -6.85
CA ASP A 18 -4.94 -12.57 -6.05
C ASP A 18 -3.83 -12.40 -5.00
N ARG A 19 -3.64 -13.46 -4.22
CA ARG A 19 -2.61 -13.52 -3.18
C ARG A 19 -1.21 -13.33 -3.73
N GLU A 20 -0.90 -13.90 -4.89
CA GLU A 20 0.45 -13.85 -5.46
C GLU A 20 0.80 -12.41 -5.88
N GLU A 21 -0.16 -11.70 -6.49
CA GLU A 21 -0.01 -10.29 -6.83
C GLU A 21 0.23 -9.43 -5.57
N CYS A 22 -0.56 -9.65 -4.51
CA CYS A 22 -0.38 -8.96 -3.23
C CYS A 22 0.98 -9.27 -2.57
N GLU A 23 1.40 -10.53 -2.51
CA GLU A 23 2.68 -10.93 -1.92
C GLU A 23 3.87 -10.32 -2.68
N LEU A 24 3.80 -10.25 -4.01
CA LEU A 24 4.80 -9.58 -4.82
C LEU A 24 4.86 -8.07 -4.52
N ALA A 25 3.70 -7.40 -4.48
CA ALA A 25 3.63 -5.96 -4.20
C ALA A 25 4.18 -5.63 -2.80
N VAL A 26 3.81 -6.40 -1.78
CA VAL A 26 4.32 -6.25 -0.40
C VAL A 26 5.84 -6.43 -0.37
N LYS A 27 6.37 -7.43 -1.08
CA LYS A 27 7.82 -7.69 -1.15
C LYS A 27 8.59 -6.54 -1.80
N GLU A 28 8.10 -6.02 -2.93
CA GLU A 28 8.73 -4.91 -3.64
C GLU A 28 8.71 -3.62 -2.81
N ALA A 29 7.56 -3.28 -2.23
CA ALA A 29 7.41 -2.12 -1.37
C ALA A 29 8.26 -2.23 -0.09
N SER A 30 8.37 -3.43 0.51
CA SER A 30 9.26 -3.69 1.64
C SER A 30 10.73 -3.45 1.30
N ALA A 31 11.19 -3.87 0.12
CA ALA A 31 12.56 -3.64 -0.32
C ALA A 31 12.86 -2.15 -0.51
N LEU A 32 11.90 -1.37 -1.02
CA LEU A 32 12.02 0.08 -1.16
C LEU A 32 12.10 0.76 0.22
N ALA A 33 11.21 0.43 1.15
CA ALA A 33 11.22 0.97 2.50
C ALA A 33 12.53 0.65 3.24
N ALA A 34 13.04 -0.58 3.11
CA ALA A 34 14.29 -1.02 3.74
C ALA A 34 15.54 -0.30 3.23
N ALA A 35 15.49 0.34 2.06
CA ALA A 35 16.58 1.17 1.54
C ALA A 35 16.73 2.52 2.27
N LEU A 36 15.72 2.92 3.06
CA LEU A 36 15.78 4.11 3.90
C LEU A 36 16.35 3.79 5.30
N PRO A 37 17.01 4.77 5.97
CA PRO A 37 17.41 4.62 7.37
C PRO A 37 16.23 4.25 8.28
N ALA A 38 16.47 3.43 9.30
CA ALA A 38 15.42 2.96 10.22
C ALA A 38 14.72 4.07 11.02
N ASP A 39 15.37 5.22 11.18
CA ASP A 39 14.84 6.41 11.84
C ASP A 39 14.20 7.42 10.85
N ASN A 40 14.16 7.10 9.56
CA ASN A 40 13.52 7.93 8.55
C ASN A 40 11.99 7.85 8.67
N LEU A 41 11.31 9.01 8.75
CA LEU A 41 9.86 9.05 8.89
C LEU A 41 9.12 8.36 7.74
N SER A 42 9.56 8.55 6.51
CA SER A 42 8.93 7.92 5.35
C SER A 42 9.02 6.41 5.39
N ARG A 43 10.11 5.87 5.93
CA ARG A 43 10.22 4.44 6.21
C ARG A 43 9.20 4.00 7.25
N TYR A 44 9.06 4.73 8.35
CA TYR A 44 8.09 4.40 9.39
C TYR A 44 6.65 4.32 8.85
N PHE A 45 6.23 5.31 8.06
CA PHE A 45 4.88 5.30 7.48
C PHE A 45 4.71 4.21 6.41
N ALA A 46 5.74 3.98 5.58
CA ALA A 46 5.72 2.86 4.63
C ALA A 46 5.61 1.49 5.33
N GLU A 47 6.36 1.26 6.41
CA GLU A 47 6.30 0.01 7.18
C GLU A 47 4.93 -0.17 7.88
N ARG A 48 4.27 0.92 8.30
CA ARG A 48 2.90 0.87 8.82
C ARG A 48 1.89 0.49 7.74
N ASP A 49 1.97 1.09 6.55
CA ASP A 49 1.08 0.76 5.44
C ASP A 49 1.32 -0.70 4.97
N LEU A 50 2.58 -1.17 4.95
CA LEU A 50 2.91 -2.57 4.68
C LEU A 50 2.33 -3.54 5.72
N HIS A 51 2.33 -3.16 7.00
CA HIS A 51 1.70 -3.97 8.04
C HIS A 51 0.19 -4.11 7.79
N GLN A 52 -0.48 -3.02 7.42
CA GLN A 52 -1.90 -3.07 7.07
C GLN A 52 -2.12 -3.93 5.81
N ALA A 53 -1.28 -3.82 4.78
CA ALA A 53 -1.38 -4.66 3.58
C ALA A 53 -1.35 -6.16 3.93
N MET A 54 -0.48 -6.57 4.86
CA MET A 54 -0.42 -7.95 5.35
C MET A 54 -1.66 -8.38 6.14
N VAL A 55 -2.29 -7.45 6.88
CA VAL A 55 -3.56 -7.71 7.58
C VAL A 55 -4.68 -7.97 6.57
N GLU A 56 -4.80 -7.13 5.54
CA GLU A 56 -5.84 -7.30 4.51
C GLU A 56 -5.66 -8.57 3.69
N ALA A 57 -4.42 -8.90 3.32
CA ALA A 57 -4.09 -10.18 2.71
C ALA A 57 -4.48 -11.38 3.59
N GLY A 58 -4.39 -11.23 4.92
CA GLY A 58 -4.84 -12.22 5.90
C GLY A 58 -6.36 -12.37 5.96
N ASN A 59 -7.10 -11.30 5.67
CA ASN A 59 -8.56 -11.28 5.57
C ASN A 59 -9.08 -11.75 4.20
N GLY A 60 -8.20 -11.85 3.20
CA GLY A 60 -8.57 -12.19 1.82
C GLY A 60 -8.90 -10.99 0.93
N GLU A 61 -8.66 -9.77 1.43
CA GLU A 61 -8.89 -8.51 0.72
C GLU A 61 -7.59 -8.12 -0.01
N PHE A 62 -7.42 -8.64 -1.23
CA PHE A 62 -6.18 -8.49 -2.00
C PHE A 62 -6.08 -7.16 -2.75
N ASP A 63 -7.20 -6.56 -3.12
CA ASP A 63 -7.28 -5.20 -3.67
C ASP A 63 -6.85 -4.15 -2.62
N ASP A 64 -7.36 -4.26 -1.40
CA ASP A 64 -6.95 -3.41 -0.28
C ASP A 64 -5.47 -3.64 0.10
N CYS A 65 -4.99 -4.89 0.02
CA CYS A 65 -3.56 -5.17 0.15
C CYS A 65 -2.74 -4.39 -0.88
N LEU A 66 -3.15 -4.42 -2.16
CA LEU A 66 -2.44 -3.71 -3.23
C LEU A 66 -2.51 -2.19 -3.04
N GLU A 67 -3.63 -1.64 -2.58
CA GLU A 67 -3.75 -0.22 -2.25
C GLU A 67 -2.75 0.18 -1.15
N MET A 68 -2.71 -0.59 -0.06
CA MET A 68 -1.81 -0.31 1.05
C MET A 68 -0.33 -0.48 0.66
N ALA A 69 0.01 -1.48 -0.15
CA ALA A 69 1.35 -1.64 -0.70
C ALA A 69 1.75 -0.46 -1.62
N ALA A 70 0.83 0.02 -2.45
CA ALA A 70 1.07 1.20 -3.31
C ALA A 70 1.30 2.47 -2.48
N ARG A 71 0.52 2.68 -1.42
CA ARG A 71 0.73 3.79 -0.48
C ARG A 71 2.11 3.73 0.19
N ALA A 72 2.58 2.55 0.59
CA ALA A 72 3.93 2.40 1.13
C ALA A 72 5.04 2.78 0.13
N VAL A 73 4.83 2.50 -1.16
CA VAL A 73 5.73 2.94 -2.24
C VAL A 73 5.72 4.47 -2.36
N GLU A 74 4.55 5.11 -2.31
CA GLU A 74 4.44 6.56 -2.34
C GLU A 74 5.16 7.22 -1.17
N GLU A 75 4.96 6.72 0.05
CA GLU A 75 5.65 7.24 1.23
C GLU A 75 7.17 7.22 1.05
N THR A 76 7.69 6.11 0.53
CA THR A 76 9.12 5.94 0.26
C THR A 76 9.64 6.89 -0.83
N ARG A 77 8.86 7.10 -1.90
CA ARG A 77 9.26 7.90 -3.07
C ARG A 77 9.16 9.38 -2.83
N GLU A 78 8.03 9.83 -2.27
CA GLU A 78 7.71 11.25 -2.15
C GLU A 78 8.33 11.89 -0.92
N ARG A 79 8.68 11.08 0.10
CA ARG A 79 9.33 11.54 1.32
C ARG A 79 8.59 12.69 2.00
N ARG A 80 7.26 12.59 2.08
CA ARG A 80 6.34 13.67 2.50
C ARG A 80 6.52 14.15 3.95
N HIS A 81 7.38 13.48 4.73
CA HIS A 81 7.47 13.65 6.17
C HIS A 81 8.85 14.13 6.58
N GLU A 82 8.91 15.32 7.18
CA GLU A 82 10.13 15.89 7.76
C GLU A 82 9.90 16.23 9.24
N LEU A 83 10.91 15.95 10.06
CA LEU A 83 10.98 16.43 11.43
C LEU A 83 11.86 17.68 11.50
N PRO A 84 11.51 18.65 12.34
CA PRO A 84 12.45 19.69 12.72
C PRO A 84 13.76 19.09 13.28
N PRO A 85 14.91 19.77 13.11
CA PRO A 85 16.17 19.29 13.67
C PRO A 85 16.06 19.03 15.19
N GLY A 86 16.42 17.82 15.62
CA GLY A 86 16.41 17.41 17.02
C GLY A 86 15.09 16.78 17.49
N GLU A 87 14.02 16.85 16.70
CA GLU A 87 12.76 16.16 16.99
C GLU A 87 12.85 14.67 16.63
N LYS A 88 12.07 13.85 17.33
CA LYS A 88 11.91 12.41 17.03
C LYS A 88 10.44 12.06 17.02
N LEU A 89 10.07 11.10 16.17
CA LEU A 89 8.74 10.53 16.23
C LEU A 89 8.52 9.83 17.57
N LYS A 90 7.52 10.27 18.34
CA LYS A 90 7.07 9.51 19.51
C LYS A 90 6.21 8.35 19.01
N VAL A 91 6.81 7.18 18.87
CA VAL A 91 6.06 5.93 18.66
C VAL A 91 5.52 5.49 20.02
N LEU A 92 4.20 5.50 20.17
CA LEU A 92 3.54 5.03 21.39
C LEU A 92 3.75 3.52 21.52
N ARG A 93 4.00 3.06 22.76
CA ARG A 93 4.04 1.63 23.05
C ARG A 93 2.63 1.07 23.12
N ALA A 94 2.50 -0.25 22.97
CA ALA A 94 1.20 -0.94 23.05
C ALA A 94 0.52 -0.81 24.44
N ASP A 95 1.26 -0.42 25.47
CA ASP A 95 0.82 -0.24 26.86
C ASP A 95 0.67 1.23 27.30
N GLU A 96 0.85 2.20 26.39
CA GLU A 96 0.51 3.62 26.60
C GLU A 96 -0.92 3.93 26.11
#